data_AF-A0A0G4FV14-F1
#
_entry.id   AF-A0A0G4FV14-F1
#
_cell.length_a   1.000
_cell.length_b   1.000
_cell.length_c   1.000
_cell.angle_alpha   90.00
_cell.angle_beta   90.00
_cell.angle_gamma   90.00
#
_symmetry.space_group_name_H-M   'P 1'
#
loop_
_entity.id
_entity.type
_entity.pdbx_description
1 polymer ?
#
loop_
_entity_poly.entity_id
_entity_poly.type
_entity_poly.pdbx_seq_one_letter_code
_entity_poly.pdbx_strand_id
1 'polypeptide(L)'
;MAPLPLWLPSYPPVGEISGTFSGVQQQSDSQRQPSSQLRCADVTMSAAASEGAGDSIADEPSSSAAPAAVNAVKGGGQRESVPFSAVAATVTPAIAQCLSGSEYAGMIALSRIDKTLRNSLAPILLPLLMRLLVVLLPTIGLDSLVVWVIPQLPLPEALSHGCCVAYLIEQLSRRLWMMERGGKWARWKPVLEMLYLLRGKRPLVLGDDNFGVFGSRAAFMSEREAVRQWKILSWGVTVNQGGQQRLLMDGDNILLHWYGHHWYTYQPPTLLASASPLFRRAAFDAFDPTDPPTQLASYLYSNYTSMVAFELFRWLTNSGHIRRIKSCSSFRRAYAEYRRVGELQAASPSDAAQWGAGAAVFNEMMEGWRGWHCRLVVLGSEAMGEGHMAVIRLVRDSGRTSDRSVEIFTTESAPHDHTRTVVMRVLGDHLGGNVWDEQHETDREIIFVVE
;
A
#
# COMPACT_ATOMS: atom_id res chain seq x y z
N MET A 1 -44.73 -39.11 -12.62
CA MET A 1 -43.49 -38.30 -12.73
C MET A 1 -43.28 -37.98 -14.19
N ALA A 2 -43.57 -36.74 -14.59
CA ALA A 2 -43.41 -36.25 -15.97
C ALA A 2 -42.14 -35.38 -16.04
N PRO A 3 -41.35 -35.42 -17.13
CA PRO A 3 -40.16 -34.60 -17.25
C PRO A 3 -40.53 -33.17 -17.71
N LEU A 4 -39.88 -32.18 -17.08
CA LEU A 4 -39.94 -30.77 -17.47
C LEU A 4 -39.06 -30.51 -18.70
N PRO A 5 -39.48 -29.62 -19.64
CA PRO A 5 -38.65 -29.25 -20.77
C PRO A 5 -37.68 -28.12 -20.42
N LEU A 6 -36.41 -28.31 -20.78
CA LEU A 6 -35.36 -27.30 -20.78
C LEU A 6 -35.62 -26.29 -21.92
N TRP A 7 -35.83 -25.03 -21.56
CA TRP A 7 -35.77 -23.90 -22.50
C TRP A 7 -34.35 -23.33 -22.52
N LEU A 8 -33.69 -23.39 -23.67
CA LEU A 8 -32.49 -22.61 -24.00
C LEU A 8 -32.91 -21.40 -24.85
N PRO A 9 -32.41 -20.19 -24.58
CA PRO A 9 -32.68 -19.04 -25.43
C PRO A 9 -31.78 -19.07 -26.67
N SER A 10 -32.42 -19.06 -27.84
CA SER A 10 -31.81 -18.89 -29.15
C SER A 10 -31.39 -17.43 -29.36
N TYR A 11 -30.10 -17.20 -29.62
CA TYR A 11 -29.61 -15.91 -30.10
C TYR A 11 -29.83 -15.79 -31.62
N PRO A 12 -30.17 -14.59 -32.14
CA PRO A 12 -30.31 -14.37 -33.57
C PRO A 12 -28.93 -14.29 -34.26
N PRO A 13 -28.85 -14.65 -35.56
CA PRO A 13 -27.60 -14.62 -36.31
C PRO A 13 -27.19 -13.17 -36.63
N VAL A 14 -25.89 -12.90 -36.48
CA VAL A 14 -25.24 -11.65 -36.88
C VAL A 14 -25.23 -11.58 -38.40
N GLY A 15 -25.91 -10.56 -38.95
CA GLY A 15 -25.93 -10.28 -40.37
C GLY A 15 -24.57 -9.78 -40.87
N GLU A 16 -24.09 -10.39 -41.95
CA GLU A 16 -22.93 -9.96 -42.73
C GLU A 16 -23.22 -8.59 -43.37
N ILE A 17 -22.42 -7.58 -43.03
CA ILE A 17 -22.33 -6.33 -43.79
C ILE A 17 -21.07 -6.42 -44.65
N SER A 18 -21.24 -6.86 -45.89
CA SER A 18 -20.23 -6.74 -46.94
C SER A 18 -20.25 -5.31 -47.49
N GLY A 19 -19.27 -4.51 -47.10
CA GLY A 19 -19.00 -3.18 -47.66
C GLY A 19 -17.66 -3.16 -48.36
N THR A 20 -17.68 -3.23 -49.69
CA THR A 20 -16.53 -2.96 -50.58
C THR A 20 -16.01 -1.54 -50.39
N PHE A 21 -14.73 -1.39 -50.04
CA PHE A 21 -14.00 -0.12 -50.08
C PHE A 21 -12.79 -0.25 -51.01
N SER A 22 -12.89 0.43 -52.16
CA SER A 22 -11.80 0.64 -53.11
C SER A 22 -10.79 1.67 -52.56
N GLY A 23 -9.52 1.46 -52.89
CA GLY A 23 -8.39 2.16 -52.31
C GLY A 23 -8.21 3.61 -52.73
N VAL A 24 -7.51 4.34 -51.87
CA VAL A 24 -6.64 5.47 -52.22
C VAL A 24 -5.40 5.34 -51.37
N GLN A 25 -4.27 5.13 -52.03
CA GLN A 25 -2.95 5.00 -51.44
C GLN A 25 -2.35 6.41 -51.35
N GLN A 26 -2.32 6.98 -50.15
CA GLN A 26 -1.70 8.29 -49.90
C GLN A 26 -0.41 8.07 -49.10
N GLN A 27 0.70 8.17 -49.82
CA GLN A 27 2.06 8.12 -49.31
C GLN A 27 2.30 9.41 -48.52
N SER A 28 2.56 9.30 -47.22
CA SER A 28 2.91 10.43 -46.35
C SER A 28 4.28 10.17 -45.74
N ASP A 29 5.28 10.84 -46.31
CA ASP A 29 6.59 10.99 -45.72
C ASP A 29 6.47 11.73 -44.39
N SER A 30 6.75 11.05 -43.28
CA SER A 30 6.92 11.68 -41.98
C SER A 30 8.38 11.57 -41.56
N GLN A 31 9.11 12.66 -41.80
CA GLN A 31 10.37 12.95 -41.12
C GLN A 31 10.12 13.01 -39.61
N ARG A 32 10.68 12.06 -38.86
CA ARG A 32 10.73 12.12 -37.39
C ARG A 32 11.82 13.10 -36.97
N GLN A 33 11.42 14.22 -36.38
CA GLN A 33 12.29 15.04 -35.53
C GLN A 33 12.51 14.35 -34.18
N PRO A 34 13.69 14.55 -33.55
CA PRO A 34 14.04 13.92 -32.28
C PRO A 34 13.26 14.54 -31.12
N SER A 35 12.88 13.66 -30.18
CA SER A 35 12.13 13.96 -28.97
C SER A 35 12.78 15.09 -28.15
N SER A 36 12.03 16.16 -27.96
CA SER A 36 12.39 17.29 -27.12
C SER A 36 12.46 16.87 -25.65
N GLN A 37 13.54 17.32 -25.00
CA GLN A 37 13.69 17.32 -23.56
C GLN A 37 12.48 17.98 -22.90
N LEU A 38 11.72 17.21 -22.13
CA LEU A 38 10.73 17.73 -21.19
C LEU A 38 11.48 18.53 -20.12
N ARG A 39 11.46 19.86 -20.25
CA ARG A 39 11.82 20.78 -19.16
C ARG A 39 10.86 20.52 -18.00
N CYS A 40 11.39 20.00 -16.89
CA CYS A 40 10.72 20.04 -15.60
C CYS A 40 10.53 21.53 -15.23
N ALA A 41 9.30 21.99 -15.21
CA ALA A 41 8.95 23.20 -14.48
C ALA A 41 9.02 22.88 -12.99
N ASP A 42 9.82 23.65 -12.25
CA ASP A 42 9.83 23.62 -10.78
C ASP A 42 8.43 24.00 -10.27
N VAL A 43 7.71 23.01 -9.76
CA VAL A 43 6.46 23.22 -9.04
C VAL A 43 6.83 23.74 -7.65
N THR A 44 6.72 25.06 -7.47
CA THR A 44 6.78 25.70 -6.16
C THR A 44 5.51 25.33 -5.39
N MET A 45 5.62 24.48 -4.38
CA MET A 45 4.49 24.13 -3.51
C MET A 45 4.30 25.21 -2.43
N SER A 46 3.26 26.04 -2.57
CA SER A 46 2.75 26.90 -1.50
C SER A 46 1.88 26.08 -0.54
N ALA A 47 2.27 26.04 0.73
CA ALA A 47 1.42 25.57 1.82
C ALA A 47 0.51 26.72 2.28
N ALA A 48 -0.75 26.70 1.85
CA ALA A 48 -1.80 27.52 2.43
C ALA A 48 -2.82 26.61 3.12
N ALA A 49 -3.00 26.80 4.42
CA ALA A 49 -4.09 26.23 5.18
C ALA A 49 -5.38 26.95 4.79
N SER A 50 -6.40 26.22 4.36
CA SER A 50 -7.74 26.75 4.13
C SER A 50 -8.56 26.60 5.41
N GLU A 51 -8.60 27.67 6.21
CA GLU A 51 -9.68 27.92 7.16
C GLU A 51 -10.89 28.46 6.39
N GLY A 52 -12.08 27.90 6.66
CA GLY A 52 -13.35 28.37 6.12
C GLY A 52 -14.43 28.17 7.17
N ALA A 53 -14.76 29.27 7.85
CA ALA A 53 -15.80 29.40 8.87
C ALA A 53 -17.17 29.75 8.26
N GLY A 54 -18.24 29.43 8.99
CA GLY A 54 -19.59 29.95 8.80
C GLY A 54 -19.95 30.93 9.93
N ASP A 55 -20.59 32.03 9.54
CA ASP A 55 -20.91 33.28 10.25
C ASP A 55 -21.60 33.19 11.63
N SER A 56 -21.34 34.18 12.50
CA SER A 56 -22.34 35.11 13.11
C SER A 56 -21.74 36.11 14.14
N ILE A 57 -21.71 37.40 13.75
CA ILE A 57 -22.04 38.65 14.48
C ILE A 57 -21.36 39.02 15.84
N ALA A 58 -20.61 40.14 15.81
CA ALA A 58 -20.57 41.33 16.70
C ALA A 58 -19.17 41.78 17.19
N ASP A 59 -18.78 42.97 16.71
CA ASP A 59 -17.96 44.06 17.28
C ASP A 59 -16.68 43.80 18.13
N GLU A 60 -15.57 44.35 17.59
CA GLU A 60 -14.34 44.95 18.15
C GLU A 60 -13.99 44.93 19.67
N PRO A 61 -12.71 45.15 20.09
CA PRO A 61 -11.58 45.66 19.30
C PRO A 61 -10.25 44.90 19.39
N SER A 62 -9.42 45.28 18.42
CA SER A 62 -8.01 45.00 18.20
C SER A 62 -7.10 45.32 19.38
N SER A 63 -6.11 44.45 19.64
CA SER A 63 -4.84 44.83 20.26
C SER A 63 -3.69 43.95 19.76
N SER A 64 -2.70 44.65 19.25
CA SER A 64 -1.40 44.20 18.77
C SER A 64 -0.52 43.64 19.90
N ALA A 65 0.16 42.52 19.66
CA ALA A 65 1.53 42.28 20.09
C ALA A 65 2.12 41.04 19.38
N ALA A 66 3.01 41.27 18.41
CA ALA A 66 4.07 40.30 18.08
C ALA A 66 5.13 40.36 19.20
N PRO A 67 5.94 39.30 19.50
CA PRO A 67 7.04 38.93 18.58
C PRO A 67 7.50 37.46 18.61
N ALA A 68 8.48 37.19 17.74
CA ALA A 68 9.24 35.96 17.54
C ALA A 68 10.27 35.62 18.65
N ALA A 69 10.60 34.32 18.79
CA ALA A 69 11.92 33.73 19.14
C ALA A 69 11.72 32.19 19.26
N VAL A 70 12.35 31.29 18.49
CA VAL A 70 13.75 30.81 18.51
C VAL A 70 14.22 30.25 19.87
N ASN A 71 14.38 28.91 19.89
CA ASN A 71 15.23 28.04 20.73
C ASN A 71 15.13 28.07 22.26
N ALA A 72 14.76 26.91 22.87
CA ALA A 72 15.48 26.35 24.02
C ALA A 72 14.97 24.95 24.40
N VAL A 73 15.71 23.92 23.98
CA VAL A 73 15.82 22.66 24.74
C VAL A 73 16.57 22.99 26.03
N LYS A 74 15.90 23.01 27.18
CA LYS A 74 16.54 22.90 28.50
C LYS A 74 15.55 22.31 29.49
N GLY A 75 16.07 21.38 30.28
CA GLY A 75 15.32 20.35 30.99
C GLY A 75 14.44 20.84 32.14
N GLY A 76 13.63 19.91 32.62
CA GLY A 76 12.90 20.08 33.87
C GLY A 76 11.58 19.31 33.86
N GLY A 77 11.61 18.06 34.34
CA GLY A 77 10.40 17.29 34.59
C GLY A 77 10.44 15.86 34.08
N GLN A 78 11.44 15.08 34.47
CA GLN A 78 11.20 13.64 34.61
C GLN A 78 10.05 13.51 35.61
N ARG A 79 8.83 13.27 35.12
CA ARG A 79 7.75 12.77 35.96
C ARG A 79 8.27 11.50 36.60
N GLU A 80 8.54 11.58 37.90
CA GLU A 80 8.94 10.48 38.75
C GLU A 80 7.97 9.32 38.46
N SER A 81 8.46 8.30 37.76
CA SER A 81 7.69 7.09 37.51
C SER A 81 7.47 6.45 38.88
N VAL A 82 6.20 6.28 39.28
CA VAL A 82 5.86 5.55 40.49
C VAL A 82 6.57 4.19 40.43
N PRO A 83 7.51 3.90 41.35
CA PRO A 83 8.27 2.67 41.30
C PRO A 83 7.31 1.49 41.44
N PHE A 84 7.56 0.39 40.74
CA PHE A 84 6.68 -0.79 40.77
C PHE A 84 6.51 -1.37 42.18
N SER A 85 7.45 -1.07 43.10
CA SER A 85 7.38 -1.37 44.53
C SER A 85 6.31 -0.58 45.29
N ALA A 86 5.84 0.55 44.77
CA ALA A 86 4.74 1.32 45.35
C ALA A 86 3.35 0.79 44.92
N VAL A 87 3.31 -0.19 44.02
CA VAL A 87 2.09 -0.95 43.72
C VAL A 87 1.77 -1.81 44.93
N ALA A 88 0.59 -1.61 45.53
CA ALA A 88 0.15 -2.40 46.68
C ALA A 88 0.27 -3.90 46.38
N ALA A 89 0.89 -4.66 47.28
CA ALA A 89 1.15 -6.09 47.10
C ALA A 89 -0.12 -6.93 46.84
N THR A 90 -1.29 -6.41 47.19
CA THR A 90 -2.60 -7.00 46.90
C THR A 90 -2.99 -6.96 45.42
N VAL A 91 -2.38 -6.06 44.65
CA VAL A 91 -2.69 -5.78 43.24
C VAL A 91 -1.73 -6.52 42.30
N THR A 92 -0.51 -6.80 42.76
CA THR A 92 0.54 -7.51 42.01
C THR A 92 0.11 -8.89 41.48
N PRO A 93 -0.62 -9.74 42.23
CA PRO A 93 -1.10 -11.03 41.72
C PRO A 93 -2.16 -10.87 40.63
N ALA A 94 -3.01 -9.84 40.71
CA ALA A 94 -4.02 -9.55 39.70
C ALA A 94 -3.36 -9.04 38.40
N ILE A 95 -2.34 -8.17 38.52
CA ILE A 95 -1.52 -7.73 37.38
C ILE A 95 -0.79 -8.94 36.77
N ALA A 96 -0.17 -9.78 37.60
CA ALA A 96 0.50 -11.00 37.15
C ALA A 96 -0.48 -11.95 36.47
N GLN A 97 -1.68 -12.19 36.99
CA GLN A 97 -2.72 -13.00 36.32
C GLN A 97 -3.18 -12.37 35.00
N CYS A 98 -3.32 -11.05 34.93
CA CYS A 98 -3.71 -10.35 33.71
C CYS A 98 -2.62 -10.39 32.63
N LEU A 99 -1.35 -10.43 33.02
CA LEU A 99 -0.19 -10.47 32.11
C LEU A 99 0.31 -11.89 31.80
N SER A 100 0.11 -12.86 32.70
CA SER A 100 0.59 -14.24 32.57
C SER A 100 -0.37 -15.13 31.79
N GLY A 101 -1.64 -14.73 31.67
CA GLY A 101 -2.53 -15.34 30.71
C GLY A 101 -2.19 -14.81 29.32
N SER A 102 -1.58 -15.63 28.46
CA SER A 102 -1.50 -15.37 27.02
C SER A 102 -2.89 -15.37 26.34
N GLU A 103 -3.97 -15.31 27.12
CA GLU A 103 -5.34 -15.32 26.71
C GLU A 103 -6.08 -14.10 27.29
N TYR A 104 -6.72 -13.36 26.39
CA TYR A 104 -7.58 -12.19 26.55
C TYR A 104 -8.62 -12.25 27.71
N ALA A 105 -8.86 -13.42 28.31
CA ALA A 105 -9.63 -13.59 29.53
C ALA A 105 -9.14 -12.69 30.69
N GLY A 106 -7.83 -12.42 30.78
CA GLY A 106 -7.26 -11.49 31.77
C GLY A 106 -7.72 -10.04 31.59
N MET A 107 -7.81 -9.56 30.34
CA MET A 107 -8.30 -8.20 30.05
C MET A 107 -9.83 -8.06 30.23
N ILE A 108 -10.62 -9.10 29.94
CA ILE A 108 -12.05 -9.12 30.28
C ILE A 108 -12.28 -9.23 31.79
N ALA A 109 -11.43 -9.96 32.52
CA ALA A 109 -11.49 -9.98 33.97
C ALA A 109 -11.28 -8.56 34.54
N LEU A 110 -10.33 -7.79 33.98
CA LEU A 110 -10.12 -6.37 34.30
C LEU A 110 -11.36 -5.49 34.09
N SER A 111 -12.15 -5.73 33.04
CA SER A 111 -13.42 -4.99 32.83
C SER A 111 -14.56 -5.43 33.74
N ARG A 112 -14.39 -6.52 34.50
CA ARG A 112 -15.35 -7.02 35.51
C ARG A 112 -14.95 -6.69 36.94
N ILE A 113 -13.74 -6.17 37.15
CA ILE A 113 -13.26 -5.68 38.44
C ILE A 113 -14.10 -4.47 38.89
N ASP A 114 -14.39 -4.42 40.21
CA ASP A 114 -15.06 -3.33 40.92
C ASP A 114 -14.50 -1.96 40.52
N LYS A 115 -15.38 -0.96 40.39
CA LYS A 115 -15.06 0.43 40.04
C LYS A 115 -13.94 1.01 40.91
N THR A 116 -13.90 0.67 42.20
CA THR A 116 -12.86 1.12 43.14
C THR A 116 -11.48 0.55 42.81
N LEU A 117 -11.39 -0.76 42.54
CA LEU A 117 -10.14 -1.39 42.16
C LEU A 117 -9.70 -0.98 40.74
N ARG A 118 -10.64 -0.74 39.82
CA ARG A 118 -10.35 -0.19 38.48
C ARG A 118 -9.72 1.20 38.55
N ASN A 119 -10.25 2.08 39.39
CA ASN A 119 -9.67 3.40 39.62
C ASN A 119 -8.27 3.33 40.24
N SER A 120 -8.02 2.30 41.06
CA SER A 120 -6.71 2.06 41.69
C SER A 120 -5.68 1.46 40.72
N LEU A 121 -6.14 0.66 39.75
CA LEU A 121 -5.32 0.02 38.72
C LEU A 121 -5.03 0.91 37.51
N ALA A 122 -5.95 1.83 37.20
CA ALA A 122 -5.88 2.77 36.09
C ALA A 122 -4.50 3.46 35.91
N PRO A 123 -3.89 4.03 36.97
CA PRO A 123 -2.59 4.69 36.87
C PRO A 123 -1.44 3.76 36.49
N ILE A 124 -1.58 2.45 36.73
CA ILE A 124 -0.57 1.43 36.43
C ILE A 124 -0.82 0.83 35.04
N LEU A 125 -2.09 0.53 34.74
CA LEU A 125 -2.47 -0.16 33.51
C LEU A 125 -2.25 0.71 32.28
N LEU A 126 -2.59 2.01 32.37
CA LEU A 126 -2.50 2.92 31.23
C LEU A 126 -1.06 3.10 30.72
N PRO A 127 -0.05 3.41 31.58
CA PRO A 127 1.35 3.45 31.14
C PRO A 127 1.85 2.12 30.58
N LEU A 128 1.40 1.00 31.12
CA LEU A 128 1.79 -0.33 30.65
C LEU A 128 1.23 -0.59 29.24
N LEU A 129 -0.05 -0.31 29.01
CA LEU A 129 -0.67 -0.44 27.69
C LEU A 129 -0.01 0.50 26.66
N MET A 130 0.33 1.73 27.05
CA MET A 130 1.08 2.65 26.19
C MET A 130 2.47 2.11 25.85
N ARG A 131 3.20 1.54 26.82
CA ARG A 131 4.51 0.91 26.57
C ARG A 131 4.40 -0.30 25.66
N LEU A 132 3.40 -1.16 25.87
CA LEU A 132 3.12 -2.29 24.99
C LEU A 132 2.84 -1.82 23.57
N LEU A 133 2.08 -0.74 23.40
CA LEU A 133 1.80 -0.12 22.10
C LEU A 133 3.07 0.23 21.34
N VAL A 134 3.99 0.93 22.02
CA VAL A 134 5.25 1.41 21.45
C VAL A 134 6.16 0.24 21.08
N VAL A 135 6.19 -0.81 21.91
CA VAL A 135 6.99 -2.02 21.66
C VAL A 135 6.38 -2.88 20.55
N LEU A 136 5.04 -2.92 20.45
CA LEU A 136 4.36 -3.79 19.49
C LEU A 136 4.72 -3.40 18.05
N LEU A 137 4.73 -2.11 17.72
CA LEU A 137 4.95 -1.59 16.37
C LEU A 137 6.22 -2.14 15.67
N PRO A 138 7.41 -2.06 16.27
CA PRO A 138 8.60 -2.72 15.73
C PRO A 138 8.46 -4.25 15.65
N THR A 139 7.85 -4.89 16.66
CA THR A 139 7.76 -6.37 16.70
C THR A 139 6.86 -6.95 15.60
N ILE A 140 5.88 -6.18 15.11
CA ILE A 140 5.00 -6.60 14.00
C ILE A 140 5.55 -6.19 12.63
N GLY A 141 6.74 -5.60 12.56
CA GLY A 141 7.42 -5.22 11.32
C GLY A 141 6.83 -3.99 10.62
N LEU A 142 6.13 -3.12 11.36
CA LEU A 142 5.57 -1.87 10.82
C LEU A 142 6.50 -0.66 11.00
N ASP A 143 7.55 -0.80 11.83
CA ASP A 143 8.65 0.15 12.03
C ASP A 143 8.19 1.63 12.13
N SER A 144 8.98 2.57 11.60
CA SER A 144 8.69 4.00 11.58
C SER A 144 7.59 4.41 10.58
N LEU A 145 7.04 3.47 9.81
CA LEU A 145 6.04 3.75 8.77
C LEU A 145 4.65 4.00 9.36
N VAL A 146 4.42 3.57 10.60
CA VAL A 146 3.14 3.68 11.28
C VAL A 146 3.31 4.34 12.64
N VAL A 147 2.55 5.40 12.87
CA VAL A 147 2.42 6.08 14.18
C VAL A 147 1.04 5.76 14.73
N TRP A 148 0.99 5.27 15.96
CA TRP A 148 -0.29 5.13 16.66
C TRP A 148 -0.56 6.39 17.46
N VAL A 149 -1.72 7.00 17.20
CA VAL A 149 -2.19 8.09 18.06
C VAL A 149 -2.66 7.46 19.33
N ILE A 150 -1.85 7.56 20.38
CA ILE A 150 -2.35 7.34 21.73
C ILE A 150 -3.53 8.31 21.90
N PRO A 151 -4.75 7.83 22.19
CA PRO A 151 -5.90 8.70 22.32
C PRO A 151 -5.56 9.73 23.41
N GLN A 152 -5.29 10.96 22.97
CA GLN A 152 -5.04 12.06 23.88
C GLN A 152 -6.39 12.51 24.40
N LEU A 153 -6.47 12.73 25.71
CA LEU A 153 -7.65 13.25 26.35
C LEU A 153 -7.71 14.76 26.10
N PRO A 154 -8.68 15.30 25.33
CA PRO A 154 -9.23 16.59 25.69
C PRO A 154 -10.22 16.29 26.81
N LEU A 155 -9.87 16.52 28.06
CA LEU A 155 -10.88 16.49 29.11
C LEU A 155 -11.14 17.90 29.60
N PRO A 156 -12.29 18.49 29.22
CA PRO A 156 -12.98 19.38 30.13
C PRO A 156 -13.10 18.69 31.50
N GLU A 157 -12.84 19.43 32.58
CA GLU A 157 -12.85 18.96 33.98
C GLU A 157 -14.14 18.22 34.41
N ALA A 158 -15.21 18.31 33.61
CA ALA A 158 -16.55 17.82 33.89
C ALA A 158 -16.75 16.30 33.80
N LEU A 159 -15.83 15.54 33.20
CA LEU A 159 -15.95 14.07 33.15
C LEU A 159 -15.11 13.45 34.27
N SER A 160 -15.78 12.84 35.25
CA SER A 160 -15.14 12.20 36.40
C SER A 160 -13.95 11.34 35.96
N HIS A 161 -12.78 11.57 36.56
CA HIS A 161 -11.51 10.94 36.19
C HIS A 161 -11.60 9.42 35.93
N GLY A 162 -12.48 8.70 36.64
CA GLY A 162 -12.67 7.25 36.47
C GLY A 162 -13.31 6.81 35.15
N CYS A 163 -14.31 7.54 34.63
CA CYS A 163 -14.98 7.16 33.37
C CYS A 163 -14.05 7.32 32.16
N CYS A 164 -13.23 8.37 32.16
CA CYS A 164 -12.33 8.67 31.06
C CYS A 164 -11.20 7.65 30.96
N VAL A 165 -10.62 7.25 32.09
CA VAL A 165 -9.57 6.23 32.08
C VAL A 165 -10.13 4.86 31.67
N ALA A 166 -11.35 4.51 32.11
CA ALA A 166 -12.01 3.28 31.67
C ALA A 166 -12.22 3.26 30.14
N TYR A 167 -12.69 4.38 29.57
CA TYR A 167 -12.85 4.53 28.12
C TYR A 167 -11.51 4.40 27.38
N LEU A 168 -10.44 5.05 27.85
CA LEU A 168 -9.11 4.92 27.25
C LEU A 168 -8.60 3.48 27.28
N ILE A 169 -8.74 2.80 28.43
CA ILE A 169 -8.36 1.39 28.57
C ILE A 169 -9.14 0.55 27.58
N GLU A 170 -10.44 0.79 27.41
CA GLU A 170 -11.28 0.08 26.45
C GLU A 170 -10.81 0.29 25.01
N GLN A 171 -10.55 1.55 24.59
CA GLN A 171 -10.06 1.85 23.25
C GLN A 171 -8.70 1.20 22.99
N LEU A 172 -7.74 1.36 23.91
CA LEU A 172 -6.42 0.75 23.78
C LEU A 172 -6.51 -0.79 23.71
N SER A 173 -7.35 -1.40 24.56
CA SER A 173 -7.57 -2.84 24.56
C SER A 173 -8.20 -3.33 23.26
N ARG A 174 -9.14 -2.56 22.70
CA ARG A 174 -9.76 -2.83 21.40
C ARG A 174 -8.72 -2.80 20.28
N ARG A 175 -7.88 -1.75 20.23
CA ARG A 175 -6.85 -1.60 19.21
C ARG A 175 -5.79 -2.70 19.28
N LEU A 176 -5.27 -2.97 20.48
CA LEU A 176 -4.32 -4.08 20.71
C LEU A 176 -4.93 -5.41 20.26
N TRP A 177 -6.19 -5.68 20.60
CA TRP A 177 -6.88 -6.89 20.18
C TRP A 177 -7.02 -6.98 18.64
N MET A 178 -7.39 -5.89 17.97
CA MET A 178 -7.51 -5.88 16.50
C MET A 178 -6.16 -6.04 15.82
N MET A 179 -5.08 -5.59 16.43
CA MET A 179 -3.72 -5.75 15.90
C MET A 179 -3.21 -7.17 16.13
N GLU A 180 -3.38 -7.72 17.33
CA GLU A 180 -3.05 -9.11 17.63
C GLU A 180 -3.83 -10.09 16.74
N ARG A 181 -5.14 -9.86 16.58
CA ARG A 181 -6.03 -10.69 15.75
C ARG A 181 -6.06 -10.26 14.28
N GLY A 182 -5.32 -9.22 13.93
CA GLY A 182 -5.19 -8.71 12.57
C GLY A 182 -4.33 -9.60 11.70
N GLY A 183 -3.59 -10.55 12.26
CA GLY A 183 -2.82 -11.54 11.52
C GLY A 183 -1.44 -11.04 11.11
N LYS A 184 -0.98 -11.41 9.91
CA LYS A 184 0.40 -11.19 9.47
C LYS A 184 0.60 -9.77 8.93
N TRP A 185 0.86 -8.80 9.81
CA TRP A 185 1.07 -7.39 9.43
C TRP A 185 2.32 -7.14 8.60
N ALA A 186 3.37 -7.92 8.79
CA ALA A 186 4.64 -7.77 8.05
C ALA A 186 4.47 -7.81 6.52
N ARG A 187 3.42 -8.48 6.00
CA ARG A 187 3.12 -8.50 4.55
C ARG A 187 2.82 -7.11 3.98
N TRP A 188 2.34 -6.20 4.81
CA TRP A 188 1.96 -4.85 4.42
C TRP A 188 3.11 -3.87 4.41
N LYS A 189 4.32 -4.25 4.88
CA LYS A 189 5.49 -3.36 4.89
C LYS A 189 5.75 -2.64 3.56
N PRO A 190 5.88 -3.32 2.40
CA PRO A 190 6.04 -2.63 1.10
C PRO A 190 4.87 -1.70 0.73
N VAL A 191 3.63 -2.09 1.08
CA VAL A 191 2.43 -1.27 0.83
C VAL A 191 2.44 -0.01 1.70
N LEU A 192 2.86 -0.13 2.96
CA LEU A 192 3.00 0.98 3.89
C LEU A 192 4.09 1.96 3.48
N GLU A 193 5.17 1.48 2.89
CA GLU A 193 6.18 2.37 2.29
C GLU A 193 5.61 3.13 1.09
N MET A 194 4.79 2.50 0.25
CA MET A 194 4.08 3.20 -0.82
C MET A 194 3.12 4.27 -0.28
N LEU A 195 2.37 3.95 0.78
CA LEU A 195 1.52 4.91 1.47
C LEU A 195 2.32 6.07 2.10
N TYR A 196 3.46 5.76 2.72
CA TYR A 196 4.37 6.76 3.28
C TYR A 196 4.80 7.77 2.21
N LEU A 197 5.17 7.29 1.02
CA LEU A 197 5.53 8.12 -0.12
C LEU A 197 4.34 8.94 -0.66
N LEU A 198 3.17 8.32 -0.86
CA LEU A 198 1.94 9.00 -1.30
C LEU A 198 1.52 10.12 -0.34
N ARG A 199 1.77 9.94 0.97
CA ARG A 199 1.46 10.93 1.99
C ARG A 199 2.53 12.00 2.14
N GLY A 200 3.51 12.05 1.24
CA GLY A 200 4.60 13.02 1.26
C GLY A 200 5.62 12.72 2.36
N LYS A 201 6.03 11.46 2.47
CA LYS A 201 6.99 10.98 3.49
C LYS A 201 6.51 11.21 4.93
N ARG A 202 5.21 11.00 5.15
CA ARG A 202 4.58 11.09 6.48
C ARG A 202 4.11 9.71 6.93
N PRO A 203 4.43 9.29 8.17
CA PRO A 203 4.05 7.98 8.67
C PRO A 203 2.53 7.89 8.81
N LEU A 204 1.97 6.72 8.50
CA LEU A 204 0.54 6.47 8.58
C LEU A 204 0.10 6.57 10.04
N VAL A 205 -0.89 7.42 10.29
CA VAL A 205 -1.37 7.70 11.63
C VAL A 205 -2.62 6.86 11.88
N LEU A 206 -2.55 5.88 12.80
CA LEU A 206 -3.69 5.05 13.16
C LEU A 206 -4.34 5.56 14.44
N GLY A 207 -5.58 6.05 14.33
CA GLY A 207 -6.43 6.53 15.42
C GLY A 207 -7.69 5.68 15.59
N ASP A 208 -8.63 6.13 16.44
CA ASP A 208 -9.87 5.40 16.68
C ASP A 208 -10.71 5.23 15.42
N ASP A 209 -10.70 6.20 14.51
CA ASP A 209 -11.47 6.13 13.28
C ASP A 209 -10.99 4.98 12.38
N ASN A 210 -9.67 4.75 12.31
CA ASN A 210 -9.09 3.63 11.55
C ASN A 210 -9.58 2.27 12.06
N PHE A 211 -9.72 2.11 13.38
CA PHE A 211 -10.24 0.89 14.00
C PHE A 211 -11.78 0.89 14.09
N GLY A 212 -12.40 2.06 13.94
CA GLY A 212 -13.83 2.33 13.96
C GLY A 212 -14.54 1.88 12.68
N VAL A 213 -13.79 1.65 11.60
CA VAL A 213 -14.31 1.05 10.34
C VAL A 213 -15.02 -0.28 10.57
N PHE A 214 -14.74 -0.96 11.68
CA PHE A 214 -15.52 -2.09 12.16
C PHE A 214 -16.44 -1.65 13.30
N GLY A 215 -17.76 -1.76 13.09
CA GLY A 215 -18.74 -1.47 14.14
C GLY A 215 -18.67 -2.41 15.35
N SER A 216 -18.04 -3.58 15.20
CA SER A 216 -17.85 -4.54 16.29
C SER A 216 -16.67 -5.49 16.06
N ARG A 217 -16.25 -6.21 17.09
CA ARG A 217 -15.27 -7.31 16.97
C ARG A 217 -15.78 -8.46 16.09
N ALA A 218 -17.08 -8.73 16.09
CA ALA A 218 -17.66 -9.76 15.24
C ALA A 218 -17.58 -9.37 13.76
N ALA A 219 -17.89 -8.10 13.45
CA ALA A 219 -17.73 -7.54 12.10
C ALA A 219 -16.26 -7.53 11.65
N PHE A 220 -15.33 -7.28 12.58
CA PHE A 220 -13.92 -7.51 12.31
C PHE A 220 -13.67 -9.00 12.01
N MET A 221 -14.08 -9.95 12.85
CA MET A 221 -13.76 -11.37 12.60
C MET A 221 -14.42 -11.98 11.36
N SER A 222 -15.52 -11.41 10.86
CA SER A 222 -16.22 -11.92 9.67
C SER A 222 -15.49 -11.66 8.35
N GLU A 223 -14.54 -10.73 8.34
CA GLU A 223 -13.82 -10.33 7.13
C GLU A 223 -12.53 -11.16 6.91
N ARG A 224 -11.99 -11.15 5.68
CA ARG A 224 -10.70 -11.81 5.40
C ARG A 224 -9.54 -10.99 5.98
N GLU A 225 -8.48 -11.65 6.44
CA GLU A 225 -7.34 -11.00 7.13
C GLU A 225 -6.80 -9.78 6.37
N ALA A 226 -6.40 -9.97 5.11
CA ALA A 226 -5.86 -8.90 4.28
C ALA A 226 -6.86 -7.74 4.07
N VAL A 227 -8.14 -8.06 3.90
CA VAL A 227 -9.20 -7.04 3.74
C VAL A 227 -9.34 -6.21 5.02
N ARG A 228 -9.25 -6.84 6.19
CA ARG A 228 -9.33 -6.14 7.47
C ARG A 228 -8.19 -5.19 7.69
N GLN A 229 -6.98 -5.69 7.44
CA GLN A 229 -5.76 -4.92 7.55
C GLN A 229 -5.85 -3.72 6.60
N TRP A 230 -6.21 -3.94 5.33
CA TRP A 230 -6.34 -2.85 4.37
C TRP A 230 -7.37 -1.80 4.76
N LYS A 231 -8.58 -2.19 5.20
CA LYS A 231 -9.62 -1.25 5.67
C LYS A 231 -9.10 -0.33 6.79
N ILE A 232 -8.29 -0.85 7.71
CA ILE A 232 -7.67 -0.05 8.79
C ILE A 232 -6.61 0.90 8.20
N LEU A 233 -5.75 0.39 7.31
CA LEU A 233 -4.61 1.13 6.77
C LEU A 233 -5.01 2.21 5.76
N SER A 234 -6.09 2.00 5.01
CA SER A 234 -6.56 2.93 3.97
C SER A 234 -7.51 4.00 4.50
N TRP A 235 -8.02 3.85 5.72
CA TRP A 235 -9.01 4.76 6.28
C TRP A 235 -8.48 6.20 6.36
N GLY A 236 -9.23 7.13 5.75
CA GLY A 236 -8.88 8.55 5.69
C GLY A 236 -7.66 8.87 4.81
N VAL A 237 -7.08 7.88 4.12
CA VAL A 237 -6.01 8.13 3.15
C VAL A 237 -6.61 8.80 1.92
N THR A 238 -6.07 9.94 1.54
CA THR A 238 -6.43 10.64 0.31
C THR A 238 -5.30 10.61 -0.71
N VAL A 239 -5.68 10.68 -1.99
CA VAL A 239 -4.78 10.84 -3.12
C VAL A 239 -5.15 12.11 -3.89
N ASN A 240 -4.14 12.78 -4.45
CA ASN A 240 -4.35 13.95 -5.30
C ASN A 240 -4.70 13.52 -6.72
N GLN A 241 -5.89 13.87 -7.16
CA GLN A 241 -6.39 13.64 -8.51
C GLN A 241 -6.66 14.98 -9.18
N GLY A 242 -5.72 15.44 -10.02
CA GLY A 242 -5.89 16.69 -10.78
C GLY A 242 -6.11 17.92 -9.89
N GLY A 243 -5.50 17.96 -8.71
CA GLY A 243 -5.67 19.03 -7.72
C GLY A 243 -6.74 18.74 -6.66
N GLN A 244 -7.62 17.75 -6.87
CA GLN A 244 -8.65 17.37 -5.91
C GLN A 244 -8.16 16.22 -5.01
N GLN A 245 -8.27 16.39 -3.70
CA GLN A 245 -8.08 15.28 -2.75
C GLN A 245 -9.29 14.35 -2.80
N ARG A 246 -9.06 13.06 -3.03
CA ARG A 246 -10.10 12.02 -2.99
C ARG A 246 -9.68 10.90 -2.07
N LEU A 247 -10.64 10.28 -1.39
CA LEU A 247 -10.36 9.11 -0.57
C LEU A 247 -9.84 7.98 -1.46
N LEU A 248 -8.81 7.29 -1.01
CA LEU A 248 -8.31 6.10 -1.68
C LEU A 248 -9.33 4.95 -1.61
N MET A 249 -10.12 4.92 -0.53
CA MET A 249 -11.20 3.97 -0.32
C MET A 249 -12.50 4.67 0.10
N ASP A 250 -13.62 4.15 -0.42
CA ASP A 250 -14.97 4.52 -0.01
C ASP A 250 -15.77 3.25 0.29
N GLY A 251 -15.97 2.99 1.59
CA GLY A 251 -16.49 1.71 2.08
C GLY A 251 -15.56 0.56 1.71
N ASP A 252 -16.05 -0.37 0.89
CA ASP A 252 -15.29 -1.51 0.37
C ASP A 252 -14.70 -1.26 -1.02
N ASN A 253 -14.99 -0.10 -1.60
CA ASN A 253 -14.56 0.23 -2.94
C ASN A 253 -13.19 0.91 -2.92
N ILE A 254 -12.38 0.59 -3.94
CA ILE A 254 -11.06 1.19 -4.14
C ILE A 254 -11.16 2.19 -5.29
N LEU A 255 -10.59 3.37 -5.10
CA LEU A 255 -10.48 4.38 -6.14
C LEU A 255 -9.46 3.92 -7.18
N LEU A 256 -9.98 3.52 -8.34
CA LEU A 256 -9.15 3.01 -9.42
C LEU A 256 -8.33 4.09 -10.07
N HIS A 257 -7.08 3.76 -10.34
CA HIS A 257 -6.27 4.52 -11.26
C HIS A 257 -6.38 3.95 -12.69
N TRP A 258 -7.05 4.66 -13.61
CA TRP A 258 -7.15 4.25 -15.02
C TRP A 258 -6.34 5.15 -15.95
N TYR A 259 -5.55 4.52 -16.83
CA TYR A 259 -4.84 5.18 -17.93
C TYR A 259 -5.82 5.45 -19.09
N GLY A 260 -6.55 6.57 -19.03
CA GLY A 260 -7.41 7.02 -20.13
C GLY A 260 -8.36 8.15 -19.75
N HIS A 261 -9.04 8.75 -20.74
CA HIS A 261 -10.03 9.81 -20.56
C HIS A 261 -11.32 9.37 -19.84
N HIS A 262 -11.34 8.18 -19.23
CA HIS A 262 -12.46 7.68 -18.48
C HIS A 262 -12.27 7.94 -16.99
N TRP A 263 -13.38 8.36 -16.39
CA TRP A 263 -13.60 8.83 -15.04
C TRP A 263 -13.04 7.84 -13.99
N TYR A 264 -12.31 8.38 -13.02
CA TYR A 264 -11.88 7.65 -11.82
C TYR A 264 -13.11 7.15 -11.08
N THR A 265 -13.16 5.84 -10.85
CA THR A 265 -14.30 5.16 -10.23
C THR A 265 -13.88 4.42 -9.00
N TYR A 266 -14.78 4.43 -8.02
CA TYR A 266 -14.74 3.48 -6.93
C TYR A 266 -15.30 2.15 -7.45
N GLN A 267 -14.52 1.08 -7.33
CA GLN A 267 -14.99 -0.27 -7.64
C GLN A 267 -14.70 -1.23 -6.48
N PRO A 268 -15.63 -2.14 -6.18
CA PRO A 268 -15.41 -3.16 -5.17
C PRO A 268 -14.49 -4.25 -5.74
N PRO A 269 -13.45 -4.68 -5.01
CA PRO A 269 -12.65 -5.84 -5.39
C PRO A 269 -13.47 -7.13 -5.18
N THR A 270 -13.39 -8.05 -6.15
CA THR A 270 -14.00 -9.38 -6.05
C THR A 270 -12.98 -10.37 -5.51
N LEU A 271 -13.24 -10.90 -4.30
CA LEU A 271 -12.39 -11.92 -3.69
C LEU A 271 -12.71 -13.29 -4.27
N LEU A 272 -11.69 -14.01 -4.73
CA LEU A 272 -11.86 -15.36 -5.25
C LEU A 272 -11.70 -16.40 -4.14
N ALA A 273 -12.59 -17.39 -4.16
CA ALA A 273 -12.61 -18.46 -3.15
C ALA A 273 -11.51 -19.52 -3.36
N SER A 274 -10.77 -19.47 -4.46
CA SER A 274 -9.75 -20.44 -4.83
C SER A 274 -8.62 -19.79 -5.65
N ALA A 275 -7.49 -20.49 -5.76
CA ALA A 275 -6.39 -20.09 -6.63
C ALA A 275 -6.86 -19.96 -8.08
N SER A 276 -6.49 -18.85 -8.73
CA SER A 276 -6.79 -18.68 -10.14
C SER A 276 -5.93 -19.58 -11.02
N PRO A 277 -6.52 -20.21 -12.06
CA PRO A 277 -5.78 -21.03 -13.01
C PRO A 277 -4.76 -20.23 -13.83
N LEU A 278 -4.89 -18.90 -13.90
CA LEU A 278 -3.96 -18.06 -14.67
C LEU A 278 -2.56 -18.02 -14.01
N PHE A 279 -2.49 -18.18 -12.68
CA PHE A 279 -1.22 -18.25 -11.96
C PHE A 279 -0.63 -19.67 -11.90
N ARG A 280 -1.19 -20.67 -12.61
CA ARG A 280 -0.72 -22.08 -12.57
C ARG A 280 0.77 -22.28 -12.84
N ARG A 281 1.37 -21.45 -13.70
CA ARG A 281 2.81 -21.54 -14.01
C ARG A 281 3.68 -21.01 -12.88
N ALA A 282 3.15 -20.10 -12.07
CA ALA A 282 3.74 -19.69 -10.81
C ALA A 282 3.23 -20.63 -9.71
N ALA A 283 3.53 -21.93 -9.81
CA ALA A 283 3.15 -22.99 -8.86
C ALA A 283 3.70 -22.81 -7.43
N PHE A 284 4.09 -21.58 -7.08
CA PHE A 284 4.90 -21.21 -5.93
C PHE A 284 4.07 -20.55 -4.82
N ASP A 285 2.89 -20.02 -5.14
CA ASP A 285 2.01 -19.45 -4.13
C ASP A 285 0.91 -20.45 -3.80
N ALA A 286 1.12 -21.21 -2.73
CA ALA A 286 0.04 -21.96 -2.09
C ALA A 286 -1.10 -20.97 -1.80
N PHE A 287 -2.32 -21.34 -2.17
CA PHE A 287 -3.50 -20.52 -1.90
C PHE A 287 -3.55 -20.12 -0.42
N ASP A 288 -3.43 -18.82 -0.14
CA ASP A 288 -3.55 -18.26 1.20
C ASP A 288 -4.98 -17.74 1.39
N PRO A 289 -5.87 -18.44 2.13
CA PRO A 289 -7.23 -17.97 2.37
C PRO A 289 -7.30 -16.70 3.21
N THR A 290 -6.20 -16.28 3.85
CA THR A 290 -6.11 -15.03 4.61
C THR A 290 -5.85 -13.83 3.70
N ASP A 291 -5.30 -14.07 2.51
CA ASP A 291 -4.97 -13.07 1.49
C ASP A 291 -5.37 -13.61 0.10
N PRO A 292 -6.67 -13.70 -0.17
CA PRO A 292 -7.19 -14.45 -1.31
C PRO A 292 -6.86 -13.74 -2.64
N PRO A 293 -6.74 -14.50 -3.75
CA PRO A 293 -6.70 -13.92 -5.09
C PRO A 293 -7.86 -12.97 -5.30
N THR A 294 -7.61 -11.87 -5.98
CA THR A 294 -8.54 -10.75 -6.06
C THR A 294 -8.66 -10.28 -7.49
N GLN A 295 -9.86 -9.93 -7.92
CA GLN A 295 -10.14 -9.34 -9.21
C GLN A 295 -10.63 -7.89 -9.04
N LEU A 296 -10.16 -6.99 -9.89
CA LEU A 296 -10.57 -5.59 -9.92
C LEU A 296 -10.41 -5.02 -11.34
N ALA A 297 -11.45 -4.42 -11.91
CA ALA A 297 -11.43 -3.76 -13.23
C ALA A 297 -10.82 -4.61 -14.38
N SER A 298 -11.22 -5.88 -14.48
CA SER A 298 -10.68 -6.88 -15.45
C SER A 298 -9.23 -7.34 -15.20
N TYR A 299 -8.57 -6.83 -14.17
CA TYR A 299 -7.29 -7.34 -13.71
C TYR A 299 -7.50 -8.38 -12.63
N LEU A 300 -6.66 -9.41 -12.68
CA LEU A 300 -6.60 -10.49 -11.72
C LEU A 300 -5.26 -10.46 -11.03
N TYR A 301 -5.29 -10.44 -9.71
CA TYR A 301 -4.12 -10.35 -8.86
C TYR A 301 -3.91 -11.67 -8.13
N SER A 302 -2.66 -12.03 -7.86
CA SER A 302 -2.34 -13.29 -7.18
C SER A 302 -2.92 -13.35 -5.77
N ASN A 303 -3.02 -12.19 -5.10
CA ASN A 303 -3.62 -12.01 -3.78
C ASN A 303 -4.12 -10.57 -3.61
N TYR A 304 -4.84 -10.31 -2.51
CA TYR A 304 -5.42 -9.00 -2.21
C TYR A 304 -4.33 -7.95 -1.97
N THR A 305 -3.25 -8.32 -1.28
CA THR A 305 -2.09 -7.43 -1.07
C THR A 305 -1.46 -6.99 -2.39
N SER A 306 -1.38 -7.88 -3.39
CA SER A 306 -0.88 -7.54 -4.74
C SER A 306 -1.77 -6.52 -5.42
N MET A 307 -3.09 -6.70 -5.36
CA MET A 307 -4.04 -5.72 -5.89
C MET A 307 -3.79 -4.33 -5.31
N VAL A 308 -3.65 -4.24 -3.99
CA VAL A 308 -3.37 -2.96 -3.33
C VAL A 308 -2.02 -2.38 -3.76
N ALA A 309 -0.96 -3.20 -3.79
CA ALA A 309 0.37 -2.73 -4.19
C ALA A 309 0.37 -2.16 -5.62
N PHE A 310 -0.33 -2.79 -6.56
CA PHE A 310 -0.47 -2.28 -7.92
C PHE A 310 -1.24 -0.96 -7.98
N GLU A 311 -2.37 -0.83 -7.28
CA GLU A 311 -3.14 0.42 -7.23
C GLU A 311 -2.32 1.56 -6.61
N LEU A 312 -1.62 1.31 -5.50
CA LEU A 312 -0.76 2.32 -4.88
C LEU A 312 0.42 2.71 -5.79
N PHE A 313 1.04 1.73 -6.45
CA PHE A 313 2.12 2.00 -7.39
C PHE A 313 1.65 2.86 -8.59
N ARG A 314 0.45 2.59 -9.12
CA ARG A 314 -0.19 3.45 -10.12
C ARG A 314 -0.39 4.86 -9.58
N TRP A 315 -0.88 5.04 -8.36
CA TRP A 315 -1.00 6.37 -7.76
C TRP A 315 0.35 7.07 -7.60
N LEU A 316 1.40 6.36 -7.15
CA LEU A 316 2.75 6.92 -6.97
C LEU A 316 3.37 7.42 -8.28
N THR A 317 3.18 6.67 -9.36
CA THR A 317 3.73 7.04 -10.68
C THR A 317 3.03 8.27 -11.24
N ASN A 318 1.70 8.33 -11.14
CA ASN A 318 0.92 9.44 -11.70
C ASN A 318 1.01 10.74 -10.89
N SER A 319 1.20 10.63 -9.58
CA SER A 319 1.47 11.79 -8.71
C SER A 319 2.92 12.28 -8.79
N GLY A 320 3.80 11.55 -9.51
CA GLY A 320 5.21 11.89 -9.62
C GLY A 320 6.03 11.67 -8.34
N HIS A 321 5.48 10.94 -7.36
CA HIS A 321 6.20 10.56 -6.14
C HIS A 321 7.30 9.52 -6.41
N ILE A 322 7.15 8.72 -7.45
CA ILE A 322 8.20 7.83 -7.97
C ILE A 322 8.38 8.08 -9.47
N ARG A 323 9.63 8.16 -9.93
CA ARG A 323 9.94 8.49 -11.32
C ARG A 323 10.44 7.26 -12.06
N ARG A 324 9.97 7.07 -13.29
CA ARG A 324 10.58 6.11 -14.22
C ARG A 324 11.92 6.68 -14.69
N ILE A 325 13.01 5.97 -14.40
CA ILE A 325 14.35 6.43 -14.76
C ILE A 325 14.96 5.67 -15.94
N LYS A 326 14.51 4.42 -16.17
CA LYS A 326 14.99 3.56 -17.26
C LYS A 326 13.86 2.65 -17.74
N SER A 327 13.96 2.24 -19.00
CA SER A 327 13.08 1.23 -19.59
C SER A 327 13.82 0.48 -20.70
N CYS A 328 13.56 -0.80 -20.82
CA CYS A 328 14.03 -1.64 -21.92
C CYS A 328 12.89 -2.57 -22.35
N SER A 329 12.71 -2.76 -23.65
CA SER A 329 11.76 -3.72 -24.21
C SER A 329 12.43 -4.60 -25.24
N SER A 330 11.94 -5.83 -25.38
CA SER A 330 12.44 -6.79 -26.34
C SER A 330 11.29 -7.58 -26.93
N PHE A 331 11.18 -7.55 -28.26
CA PHE A 331 10.21 -8.37 -29.01
C PHE A 331 10.82 -9.68 -29.52
N ARG A 332 12.14 -9.86 -29.38
CA ARG A 332 12.89 -10.94 -30.00
C ARG A 332 13.14 -12.08 -29.03
N ARG A 333 12.46 -13.20 -29.25
CA ARG A 333 12.60 -14.39 -28.39
C ARG A 333 14.03 -14.94 -28.26
N ALA A 334 14.87 -14.72 -29.27
CA ALA A 334 16.26 -15.18 -29.26
C ALA A 334 17.15 -14.35 -28.32
N TYR A 335 16.76 -13.11 -28.04
CA TYR A 335 17.57 -12.17 -27.25
C TYR A 335 17.62 -12.62 -25.79
N ALA A 336 18.77 -12.39 -25.15
CA ALA A 336 19.00 -12.84 -23.79
C ALA A 336 18.13 -12.06 -22.80
N GLU A 337 17.85 -10.79 -23.09
CA GLU A 337 16.95 -9.91 -22.36
C GLU A 337 15.54 -10.48 -22.33
N TYR A 338 15.02 -10.84 -23.51
CA TYR A 338 13.72 -11.48 -23.64
C TYR A 338 13.62 -12.73 -22.76
N ARG A 339 14.62 -13.62 -22.86
CA ARG A 339 14.66 -14.87 -22.09
C ARG A 339 14.73 -14.59 -20.60
N ARG A 340 15.60 -13.68 -20.17
CA ARG A 340 15.80 -13.32 -18.77
C ARG A 340 14.56 -12.72 -18.13
N VAL A 341 13.84 -11.82 -18.80
CA VAL A 341 12.56 -11.30 -18.28
C VAL A 341 11.55 -12.44 -18.09
N GLY A 342 11.54 -13.43 -19.00
CA GLY A 342 10.71 -14.63 -18.84
C GLY A 342 11.06 -15.49 -17.65
N GLU A 343 12.36 -15.69 -17.40
CA GLU A 343 12.86 -16.39 -16.21
C GLU A 343 12.43 -15.66 -14.94
N LEU A 344 12.66 -14.34 -14.89
CA LEU A 344 12.26 -13.51 -13.75
C LEU A 344 10.75 -13.54 -13.52
N GLN A 345 9.92 -13.55 -14.57
CA GLN A 345 8.47 -13.71 -14.44
C GLN A 345 8.04 -15.11 -13.99
N ALA A 346 8.83 -16.14 -14.30
CA ALA A 346 8.57 -17.51 -13.90
C ALA A 346 9.10 -17.84 -12.49
N ALA A 347 10.06 -17.06 -11.97
CA ALA A 347 10.65 -17.27 -10.65
C ALA A 347 9.61 -17.19 -9.53
N SER A 348 9.86 -17.90 -8.43
CA SER A 348 8.99 -17.87 -7.24
C SER A 348 9.04 -16.49 -6.59
N PRO A 349 7.89 -15.85 -6.24
CA PRO A 349 7.87 -14.60 -5.48
C PRO A 349 8.62 -14.66 -4.14
N SER A 350 8.73 -15.86 -3.55
CA SER A 350 9.40 -16.09 -2.26
C SER A 350 10.90 -16.42 -2.38
N ASP A 351 11.46 -16.43 -3.58
CA ASP A 351 12.89 -16.73 -3.80
C ASP A 351 13.79 -15.55 -3.43
N ALA A 352 14.14 -15.48 -2.14
CA ALA A 352 15.00 -14.42 -1.61
C ALA A 352 16.41 -14.39 -2.26
N ALA A 353 16.90 -15.51 -2.81
CA ALA A 353 18.17 -15.53 -3.51
C ALA A 353 18.08 -14.80 -4.86
N GLN A 354 16.94 -14.91 -5.55
CA GLN A 354 16.68 -14.20 -6.80
C GLN A 354 16.33 -12.72 -6.58
N TRP A 355 15.50 -12.40 -5.59
CA TRP A 355 15.00 -11.03 -5.40
C TRP A 355 15.87 -10.17 -4.48
N GLY A 356 16.71 -10.80 -3.65
CA GLY A 356 17.44 -10.15 -2.59
C GLY A 356 16.60 -9.95 -1.32
N ALA A 357 17.30 -9.75 -0.19
CA ALA A 357 16.66 -9.46 1.08
C ALA A 357 15.86 -8.14 1.02
N GLY A 358 14.66 -8.14 1.62
CA GLY A 358 13.78 -6.97 1.67
C GLY A 358 13.00 -6.68 0.38
N ALA A 359 13.09 -7.54 -0.63
CA ALA A 359 12.29 -7.43 -1.84
C ALA A 359 10.91 -8.06 -1.67
N ALA A 360 9.86 -7.36 -2.12
CA ALA A 360 8.50 -7.89 -2.20
C ALA A 360 8.06 -8.02 -3.67
N VAL A 361 7.41 -9.14 -4.01
CA VAL A 361 7.02 -9.44 -5.39
C VAL A 361 5.51 -9.58 -5.51
N PHE A 362 4.92 -8.80 -6.41
CA PHE A 362 3.48 -8.77 -6.66
C PHE A 362 3.17 -9.14 -8.11
N ASN A 363 2.07 -9.84 -8.35
CA ASN A 363 1.67 -10.27 -9.68
C ASN A 363 0.27 -9.79 -10.05
N GLU A 364 0.12 -9.43 -11.33
CA GLU A 364 -1.13 -9.04 -11.95
C GLU A 364 -1.20 -9.64 -13.36
N MET A 365 -2.39 -10.12 -13.73
CA MET A 365 -2.71 -10.61 -15.06
C MET A 365 -4.00 -9.93 -15.54
N MET A 366 -4.16 -9.76 -16.84
CA MET A 366 -5.39 -9.18 -17.40
C MET A 366 -6.29 -10.32 -17.89
N GLU A 367 -7.55 -10.32 -17.48
CA GLU A 367 -8.53 -11.29 -17.94
C GLU A 367 -8.88 -11.04 -19.41
N GLY A 368 -9.03 -12.10 -20.21
CA GLY A 368 -9.35 -12.02 -21.64
C GLY A 368 -8.16 -11.71 -22.56
N TRP A 369 -7.10 -11.09 -22.06
CA TRP A 369 -5.86 -10.85 -22.82
C TRP A 369 -4.87 -11.99 -22.62
N ARG A 370 -4.92 -12.99 -23.51
CA ARG A 370 -4.15 -14.25 -23.39
C ARG A 370 -2.65 -14.02 -23.27
N GLY A 371 -2.13 -13.93 -22.04
CA GLY A 371 -0.70 -13.92 -21.76
C GLY A 371 -0.13 -12.57 -21.35
N TRP A 372 -0.97 -11.55 -21.14
CA TRP A 372 -0.51 -10.34 -20.46
C TRP A 372 -0.24 -10.66 -18.99
N HIS A 373 0.99 -10.39 -18.53
CA HIS A 373 1.43 -10.63 -17.16
C HIS A 373 2.36 -9.50 -16.75
N CYS A 374 2.03 -8.86 -15.63
CA CYS A 374 2.85 -7.85 -15.00
C CYS A 374 3.32 -8.35 -13.63
N ARG A 375 4.61 -8.14 -13.35
CA ARG A 375 5.21 -8.42 -12.04
C ARG A 375 5.89 -7.16 -11.54
N LEU A 376 5.59 -6.78 -10.30
CA LEU A 376 6.29 -5.72 -9.58
C LEU A 376 7.25 -6.35 -8.59
N VAL A 377 8.51 -5.93 -8.63
CA VAL A 377 9.50 -6.20 -7.59
C VAL A 377 9.75 -4.88 -6.88
N VAL A 378 9.34 -4.80 -5.62
CA VAL A 378 9.42 -3.59 -4.78
C VAL A 378 10.60 -3.76 -3.83
N LEU A 379 11.58 -2.88 -3.96
CA LEU A 379 12.78 -2.81 -3.14
C LEU A 379 12.61 -1.62 -2.19
N GLY A 380 12.21 -1.95 -0.96
CA GLY A 380 11.87 -0.99 0.07
C GLY A 380 13.06 -0.41 0.83
N SER A 381 12.80 0.18 1.99
CA SER A 381 13.80 0.85 2.83
C SER A 381 14.92 -0.10 3.28
N GLU A 382 14.63 -1.39 3.44
CA GLU A 382 15.64 -2.41 3.78
C GLU A 382 16.71 -2.56 2.70
N ALA A 383 16.33 -2.41 1.42
CA ALA A 383 17.24 -2.51 0.29
C ALA A 383 17.77 -1.13 -0.14
N MET A 384 16.92 -0.10 -0.07
CA MET A 384 17.15 1.23 -0.63
C MET A 384 17.63 2.28 0.38
N GLY A 385 17.60 1.98 1.68
CA GLY A 385 17.78 2.97 2.74
C GLY A 385 16.48 3.68 3.11
N GLU A 386 16.44 4.27 4.30
CA GLU A 386 15.23 4.87 4.88
C GLU A 386 14.61 5.93 3.95
N GLY A 387 13.30 5.80 3.70
CA GLY A 387 12.55 6.76 2.89
C GLY A 387 12.83 6.70 1.39
N HIS A 388 13.58 5.68 0.95
CA HIS A 388 13.82 5.38 -0.46
C HIS A 388 13.19 4.05 -0.86
N MET A 389 12.81 3.98 -2.12
CA MET A 389 12.18 2.84 -2.76
C MET A 389 12.60 2.81 -4.23
N ALA A 390 12.84 1.60 -4.73
CA ALA A 390 12.95 1.28 -6.14
C ALA A 390 11.91 0.22 -6.51
N VAL A 391 11.35 0.32 -7.71
CA VAL A 391 10.39 -0.66 -8.25
C VAL A 391 10.84 -1.10 -9.63
N ILE A 392 10.95 -2.41 -9.82
CA ILE A 392 11.17 -3.04 -11.12
C ILE A 392 9.84 -3.58 -11.59
N ARG A 393 9.34 -3.06 -12.71
CA ARG A 393 8.13 -3.54 -13.36
C ARG A 393 8.50 -4.39 -14.56
N LEU A 394 8.18 -5.68 -14.49
CA LEU A 394 8.41 -6.67 -15.53
C LEU A 394 7.10 -6.96 -16.24
N VAL A 395 6.98 -6.53 -17.50
CA VAL A 395 5.76 -6.71 -18.30
C VAL A 395 6.02 -7.75 -19.38
N ARG A 396 5.08 -8.66 -19.55
CA ARG A 396 4.95 -9.49 -20.74
C ARG A 396 3.62 -9.15 -21.37
N ASP A 397 3.69 -8.59 -22.57
CA ASP A 397 2.55 -8.45 -23.44
C ASP A 397 2.55 -9.64 -24.41
N SER A 398 1.39 -10.18 -24.67
CA SER A 398 1.16 -11.30 -25.58
C SER A 398 0.32 -10.90 -26.79
N GLY A 399 0.17 -9.59 -27.04
CA GLY A 399 -0.35 -9.04 -28.28
C GLY A 399 0.46 -9.49 -29.50
N ARG A 400 0.27 -8.82 -30.65
CA ARG A 400 0.81 -9.26 -31.94
C ARG A 400 2.32 -9.54 -31.93
N THR A 401 3.10 -8.81 -31.14
CA THR A 401 4.57 -8.90 -31.11
C THR A 401 5.14 -9.63 -29.89
N SER A 402 4.30 -10.11 -28.97
CA SER A 402 4.70 -10.77 -27.73
C SER A 402 5.88 -10.07 -27.01
N ASP A 403 5.76 -8.79 -26.69
CA ASP A 403 6.82 -7.99 -26.07
C ASP A 403 7.10 -8.38 -24.60
N ARG A 404 8.36 -8.27 -24.19
CA ARG A 404 8.79 -8.31 -22.79
C ARG A 404 9.57 -7.04 -22.47
N SER A 405 9.13 -6.34 -21.43
CA SER A 405 9.77 -5.10 -21.01
C SER A 405 10.08 -5.06 -19.52
N VAL A 406 11.07 -4.24 -19.20
CA VAL A 406 11.53 -3.91 -17.86
C VAL A 406 11.46 -2.40 -17.73
N GLU A 407 10.79 -1.91 -16.70
CA GLU A 407 10.78 -0.49 -16.35
C GLU A 407 11.31 -0.34 -14.92
N ILE A 408 12.20 0.63 -14.71
CA ILE A 408 12.77 0.95 -13.40
C ILE A 408 12.21 2.28 -12.92
N PHE A 409 11.66 2.25 -11.72
CA PHE A 409 11.18 3.43 -11.02
C PHE A 409 11.94 3.60 -9.72
N THR A 410 12.24 4.84 -9.34
CA THR A 410 12.90 5.13 -8.05
C THR A 410 12.49 6.47 -7.49
N THR A 411 12.68 6.59 -6.17
CA THR A 411 12.58 7.84 -5.38
C THR A 411 13.95 8.46 -5.10
N GLU A 412 15.03 7.74 -5.40
CA GLU A 412 16.40 8.25 -5.32
C GLU A 412 16.58 9.39 -6.33
N SER A 413 17.15 10.51 -5.88
CA SER A 413 17.53 11.60 -6.79
C SER A 413 18.80 11.23 -7.58
N ALA A 414 19.03 11.87 -8.72
CA ALA A 414 20.28 11.63 -9.45
C ALA A 414 21.50 12.08 -8.60
N PRO A 415 22.63 11.34 -8.63
CA PRO A 415 22.89 10.11 -9.39
C PRO A 415 22.22 8.86 -8.79
N HIS A 416 21.68 7.97 -9.63
CA HIS A 416 20.89 6.80 -9.22
C HIS A 416 21.75 5.56 -8.90
N ASP A 417 22.88 5.75 -8.24
CA ASP A 417 23.89 4.69 -8.05
C ASP A 417 23.39 3.56 -7.15
N HIS A 418 22.58 3.91 -6.13
CA HIS A 418 22.02 2.92 -5.22
C HIS A 418 20.95 2.07 -5.91
N THR A 419 20.02 2.74 -6.62
CA THR A 419 19.02 2.09 -7.47
C THR A 419 19.69 1.16 -8.48
N ARG A 420 20.74 1.63 -9.17
CA ARG A 420 21.50 0.81 -10.11
C ARG A 420 22.00 -0.45 -9.44
N THR A 421 22.66 -0.32 -8.29
CA THR A 421 23.26 -1.46 -7.57
C THR A 421 22.22 -2.52 -7.21
N VAL A 422 21.09 -2.11 -6.63
CA VAL A 422 20.04 -3.07 -6.23
C VAL A 422 19.33 -3.68 -7.43
N VAL A 423 19.11 -2.92 -8.51
CA VAL A 423 18.44 -3.43 -9.71
C VAL A 423 19.34 -4.39 -10.49
N MET A 424 20.64 -4.09 -10.61
CA MET A 424 21.62 -4.99 -11.24
C MET A 424 21.64 -6.36 -10.55
N ARG A 425 21.52 -6.39 -9.21
CA ARG A 425 21.46 -7.65 -8.45
C ARG A 425 20.23 -8.49 -8.82
N VAL A 426 19.07 -7.86 -9.02
CA VAL A 426 17.82 -8.57 -9.38
C VAL A 426 17.84 -9.02 -10.85
N LEU A 427 18.20 -8.11 -11.76
CA LEU A 427 18.14 -8.38 -13.20
C LEU A 427 19.29 -9.28 -13.68
N GLY A 428 20.42 -9.25 -12.99
CA GLY A 428 21.70 -9.83 -13.40
C GLY A 428 22.47 -8.91 -14.34
N ASP A 429 23.78 -9.15 -14.47
CA ASP A 429 24.70 -8.24 -15.16
C ASP A 429 24.32 -7.94 -16.61
N HIS A 430 23.85 -8.96 -17.34
CA HIS A 430 23.54 -8.80 -18.76
C HIS A 430 22.29 -7.93 -18.99
N LEU A 431 21.14 -8.31 -18.43
CA LEU A 431 19.89 -7.55 -18.59
C LEU A 431 20.00 -6.18 -17.90
N GLY A 432 20.61 -6.13 -16.71
CA GLY A 432 20.81 -4.89 -15.98
C GLY A 432 21.71 -3.90 -16.73
N GLY A 433 22.81 -4.37 -17.32
CA GLY A 433 23.69 -3.56 -18.15
C GLY A 433 22.94 -2.94 -19.33
N ASN A 434 22.18 -3.73 -20.07
CA ASN A 434 21.42 -3.25 -21.23
C ASN A 434 20.35 -2.21 -20.84
N VAL A 435 19.68 -2.41 -19.70
CA VAL A 435 18.70 -1.44 -19.17
C VAL A 435 19.38 -0.12 -18.78
N TRP A 436 20.58 -0.16 -18.21
CA TRP A 436 21.27 1.05 -17.74
C TRP A 436 21.95 1.83 -18.87
N ASP A 437 22.52 1.11 -19.84
CA ASP A 437 23.19 1.68 -21.01
C ASP A 437 22.20 2.19 -22.08
N GLU A 438 20.89 1.96 -21.89
CA GLU A 438 19.82 2.33 -22.84
C GLU A 438 20.06 1.80 -24.26
N GLN A 439 20.67 0.62 -24.37
CA GLN A 439 20.93 0.01 -25.67
C GLN A 439 19.61 -0.39 -26.33
N HIS A 440 19.15 0.41 -27.30
CA HIS A 440 17.96 0.09 -28.05
C HIS A 440 18.25 -1.05 -29.04
N GLU A 441 17.31 -2.00 -29.18
CA GLU A 441 17.45 -3.10 -30.13
C GLU A 441 17.65 -2.61 -31.58
N THR A 442 17.17 -1.41 -31.92
CA THR A 442 17.35 -0.77 -33.23
C THR A 442 18.81 -0.43 -33.52
N ASP A 443 19.63 -0.21 -32.50
CA ASP A 443 21.04 0.14 -32.68
C ASP A 443 21.90 -1.11 -32.92
N ARG A 444 21.35 -2.30 -32.62
CA ARG A 444 22.02 -3.60 -32.84
C ARG A 444 21.76 -4.19 -34.22
N GLU A 445 20.88 -3.59 -35.03
CA GLU A 445 20.58 -4.03 -36.38
C GLU A 445 20.55 -2.84 -37.37
N ILE A 446 21.73 -2.39 -37.82
CA ILE A 446 22.05 -2.23 -39.26
C ILE A 446 23.57 -2.40 -39.42
N ILE A 447 24.09 -3.62 -39.25
CA ILE A 447 25.34 -4.00 -39.90
C ILE A 447 24.98 -5.14 -40.85
N PHE A 448 24.47 -4.76 -42.03
CA PHE A 448 24.54 -5.66 -43.17
C PHE A 448 26.01 -5.77 -43.52
N VAL A 449 26.65 -6.87 -43.12
CA VAL A 449 27.89 -7.29 -43.76
C VAL A 449 27.47 -7.72 -45.17
N VAL A 450 27.55 -6.77 -46.11
CA VAL A 450 27.52 -7.07 -47.53
C VAL A 450 28.89 -7.67 -47.83
N GLU A 451 28.95 -9.00 -47.93
CA GLU A 451 30.09 -9.68 -48.55
C GLU A 451 30.09 -9.49 -50.06
#